data_AF-A0A1X7KWE1-F1
#
_entry.id   AF-A0A1X7KWE1-F1
#
_cell.length_a   1.000
_cell.length_b   1.000
_cell.length_c   1.000
_cell.angle_alpha   90.00
_cell.angle_beta   90.00
_cell.angle_gamma   90.00
#
_symmetry.space_group_name_H-M   'P 1'
#
loop_
_entity.id
_entity.type
_entity.pdbx_description
1 polymer ?
#
loop_
_entity_poly.entity_id
_entity_poly.type
_entity_poly.pdbx_seq_one_letter_code
_entity_poly.pdbx_strand_id
1 'polypeptide(L)'
;MASKTKIDKAGRYLSDPKRDYDEEMLELELIFDEYRKEHLEPLTRLTLELQGWLQTHGRKYYIAQRLKRKPQILRKLNRFSVRLTQLQDIGGCRIIVDSNSDVDELYSYISGKLKESAFATILRVTDYREKGRDDTGYRALHVILSVSGRMLELQIRSQIQHYWSESIERTSVIYGHRLKEKEGDSCVIDYFKEFSNALHEIEIYKRLDAKQEIMLQEKRELAEAIISMAIKSGHLSGFVNQSVIRSMASAENSHNTTFNNWILVFDWTDGNFVTWEMVSRDPQAAVDCYLRYESEFPEDERKEVVMIGTSSIETVQHTHSHYFGIDHHNDALENMESSIIGLSRRSKIDVGARRILMTMKNRTFWGPKKVAVSTLKNHFCSGIASFDHSLEELRSLGIIIGSDPISLDLKKKPFIEELI
;
A
#
# COMPACT_ATOMS: atom_id res chain seq x y z
N MET A 1 -18.52 -23.63 -19.91
CA MET A 1 -17.06 -23.58 -19.64
C MET A 1 -16.28 -23.76 -20.93
N ALA A 2 -15.50 -22.75 -21.32
CA ALA A 2 -14.55 -22.87 -22.41
C ALA A 2 -13.41 -23.84 -22.06
N SER A 3 -12.75 -24.42 -23.07
CA SER A 3 -11.60 -25.31 -22.84
C SER A 3 -10.40 -24.51 -22.32
N LYS A 4 -9.51 -25.14 -21.54
CA LYS A 4 -8.27 -24.50 -21.06
C LYS A 4 -7.44 -23.89 -22.20
N THR A 5 -7.38 -24.58 -23.34
CA THR A 5 -6.70 -24.08 -24.54
C THR A 5 -7.32 -22.79 -25.07
N LYS A 6 -8.66 -22.68 -25.11
CA LYS A 6 -9.35 -21.46 -25.52
C LYS A 6 -9.13 -20.32 -24.53
N ILE A 7 -9.17 -20.61 -23.22
CA ILE A 7 -8.90 -19.62 -22.16
C ILE A 7 -7.47 -19.10 -22.26
N ASP A 8 -6.49 -20.00 -22.41
CA ASP A 8 -5.08 -19.62 -22.55
C ASP A 8 -4.83 -18.84 -23.85
N LYS A 9 -5.54 -19.18 -24.94
CA LYS A 9 -5.53 -18.42 -26.19
C LYS A 9 -6.05 -17.00 -25.95
N ALA A 10 -7.19 -16.85 -25.29
CA ALA A 10 -7.76 -15.53 -24.96
C ALA A 10 -6.79 -14.68 -24.15
N GLY A 11 -6.23 -15.23 -23.06
CA GLY A 11 -5.25 -14.52 -22.25
C GLY A 11 -4.02 -14.07 -23.04
N ARG A 12 -3.45 -14.94 -23.88
CA ARG A 12 -2.29 -14.59 -24.72
C ARG A 12 -2.65 -13.51 -25.74
N TYR A 13 -3.78 -13.67 -26.42
CA TYR A 13 -4.23 -12.76 -27.48
C TYR A 13 -4.46 -11.35 -26.95
N LEU A 14 -5.21 -11.23 -25.84
CA LEU A 14 -5.55 -9.94 -25.24
C LEU A 14 -4.35 -9.27 -24.55
N SER A 15 -3.30 -10.02 -24.21
CA SER A 15 -2.09 -9.46 -23.59
C SER A 15 -1.10 -8.87 -24.59
N ASP A 16 -1.32 -9.06 -25.90
CA ASP A 16 -0.44 -8.59 -26.96
C ASP A 16 -0.76 -7.13 -27.34
N PRO A 17 0.10 -6.16 -26.99
CA PRO A 17 -0.17 -4.75 -27.24
C PRO A 17 -0.05 -4.35 -28.72
N LYS A 18 0.40 -5.25 -29.60
CA LYS A 18 0.63 -4.97 -31.03
C LYS A 18 -0.54 -5.37 -31.92
N ARG A 19 -1.62 -5.94 -31.36
CA ARG A 19 -2.77 -6.39 -32.13
C ARG A 19 -3.79 -5.27 -32.28
N ASP A 20 -4.30 -5.16 -33.50
CA ASP A 20 -5.47 -4.34 -33.80
C ASP A 20 -6.75 -5.05 -33.36
N TYR A 21 -7.78 -4.27 -33.11
CA TYR A 21 -9.09 -4.76 -32.70
C TYR A 21 -9.79 -5.46 -33.89
N ASP A 22 -10.16 -6.73 -33.72
CA ASP A 22 -10.84 -7.55 -34.72
C ASP A 22 -11.96 -8.42 -34.12
N GLU A 23 -12.70 -9.13 -34.98
CA GLU A 23 -13.81 -10.00 -34.57
C GLU A 23 -13.34 -11.16 -33.68
N GLU A 24 -12.11 -11.64 -33.89
CA GLU A 24 -11.50 -12.68 -33.03
C GLU A 24 -11.25 -12.14 -31.62
N MET A 25 -10.85 -10.86 -31.48
CA MET A 25 -10.68 -10.21 -30.18
C MET A 25 -11.98 -10.21 -29.37
N LEU A 26 -13.11 -9.87 -29.99
CA LEU A 26 -14.44 -9.88 -29.36
C LEU A 26 -14.81 -11.26 -28.79
N GLU A 27 -14.64 -12.34 -29.57
CA GLU A 27 -14.91 -13.70 -29.08
C GLU A 27 -14.02 -14.05 -27.88
N LEU A 28 -12.73 -13.70 -27.96
CA LEU A 28 -11.76 -14.00 -26.91
C LEU A 28 -11.96 -13.16 -25.65
N GLU A 29 -12.44 -11.92 -25.77
CA GLU A 29 -12.85 -11.10 -24.63
C GLU A 29 -13.99 -11.75 -23.85
N LEU A 30 -15.03 -12.24 -24.55
CA LEU A 30 -16.14 -12.95 -23.91
C LEU A 30 -15.66 -14.21 -23.17
N ILE A 31 -14.73 -14.98 -23.77
CA ILE A 31 -14.14 -16.16 -23.12
C ILE A 31 -13.32 -15.77 -21.89
N PHE A 32 -12.55 -14.68 -21.98
CA PHE A 32 -11.77 -14.17 -20.86
C PHE A 32 -12.66 -13.74 -19.70
N ASP A 33 -13.72 -12.99 -20.00
CA ASP A 33 -14.63 -12.44 -19.01
C ASP A 33 -15.43 -13.54 -18.31
N GLU A 34 -15.91 -14.54 -19.07
CA GLU A 34 -16.56 -15.71 -18.51
C GLU A 34 -15.59 -16.51 -17.61
N TYR A 35 -14.34 -16.69 -18.03
CA TYR A 35 -13.34 -17.36 -17.18
C TYR A 35 -13.06 -16.58 -15.89
N ARG A 36 -12.99 -15.25 -15.96
CA ARG A 36 -12.82 -14.38 -14.79
C ARG A 36 -14.02 -14.50 -13.85
N LYS A 37 -15.23 -14.47 -14.40
CA LYS A 37 -16.51 -14.61 -13.69
C LYS A 37 -16.62 -15.90 -12.88
N GLU A 38 -16.12 -17.01 -13.43
CA GLU A 38 -16.10 -18.32 -12.77
C GLU A 38 -15.33 -18.34 -11.43
N HIS A 39 -14.56 -17.29 -11.10
CA HIS A 39 -13.87 -17.16 -9.82
C HIS A 39 -14.70 -16.45 -8.74
N LEU A 40 -15.78 -15.74 -9.08
CA LEU A 40 -16.53 -14.92 -8.13
C LEU A 40 -17.34 -15.75 -7.12
N GLU A 41 -18.02 -16.80 -7.57
CA GLU A 41 -18.78 -17.69 -6.67
C GLU A 41 -17.85 -18.42 -5.68
N PRO A 42 -16.76 -19.09 -6.12
CA PRO A 42 -15.84 -19.75 -5.19
C PRO A 42 -15.18 -18.78 -4.23
N LEU A 43 -14.88 -17.56 -4.70
CA LEU A 43 -14.31 -16.50 -3.87
C LEU A 43 -15.29 -16.05 -2.77
N THR A 44 -16.54 -15.79 -3.13
CA THR A 44 -17.59 -15.38 -2.19
C THR A 44 -17.85 -16.47 -1.17
N ARG A 45 -17.93 -17.73 -1.62
CA ARG A 45 -18.07 -18.87 -0.71
C ARG A 45 -16.90 -18.97 0.27
N LEU A 46 -15.66 -18.86 -0.21
CA LEU A 46 -14.47 -18.88 0.65
C LEU A 46 -14.53 -17.75 1.68
N THR A 47 -14.86 -16.53 1.28
CA THR A 47 -14.92 -15.38 2.18
C THR A 47 -16.00 -15.53 3.25
N LEU A 48 -17.19 -16.03 2.91
CA LEU A 48 -18.27 -16.27 3.86
C LEU A 48 -17.93 -17.38 4.88
N GLU A 49 -17.30 -18.47 4.42
CA GLU A 49 -16.83 -19.54 5.31
C GLU A 49 -15.77 -19.04 6.28
N LEU A 50 -14.77 -18.30 5.77
CA LEU A 50 -13.74 -17.69 6.62
C LEU A 50 -14.37 -16.72 7.64
N GLN A 51 -15.32 -15.89 7.24
CA GLN A 51 -16.06 -15.02 8.17
C GLN A 51 -16.77 -15.83 9.26
N GLY A 52 -17.48 -16.89 8.89
CA GLY A 52 -18.17 -17.76 9.84
C GLY A 52 -17.21 -18.36 10.88
N TRP A 53 -16.04 -18.82 10.45
CA TRP A 53 -15.03 -19.34 11.38
C TRP A 53 -14.44 -18.26 12.28
N LEU A 54 -14.22 -17.06 11.75
CA LEU A 54 -13.57 -15.97 12.48
C LEU A 54 -14.48 -15.27 13.48
N GLN A 55 -15.81 -15.35 13.33
CA GLN A 55 -16.75 -14.93 14.38
C GLN A 55 -16.46 -15.61 15.72
N THR A 56 -15.98 -16.86 15.71
CA THR A 56 -15.63 -17.62 16.92
C THR A 56 -14.17 -17.47 17.36
N HIS A 57 -13.32 -16.82 16.55
CA HIS A 57 -11.89 -16.70 16.81
C HIS A 57 -11.55 -15.67 17.90
N GLY A 58 -12.44 -14.70 18.15
CA GLY A 58 -12.33 -13.77 19.27
C GLY A 58 -11.28 -12.64 19.12
N ARG A 59 -10.65 -12.50 17.95
CA ARG A 59 -9.75 -11.38 17.63
C ARG A 59 -10.38 -10.45 16.60
N LYS A 60 -9.99 -9.17 16.63
CA LYS A 60 -10.41 -8.20 15.62
C LYS A 60 -9.74 -8.55 14.29
N TYR A 61 -10.52 -8.53 13.21
CA TYR A 61 -10.02 -8.75 11.86
C TYR A 61 -10.82 -7.90 10.87
N TYR A 62 -10.19 -7.60 9.74
CA TYR A 62 -10.86 -7.07 8.55
C TYR A 62 -10.71 -8.05 7.41
N ILE A 63 -11.80 -8.42 6.77
CA ILE A 63 -11.79 -9.34 5.63
C ILE A 63 -12.53 -8.76 4.44
N ALA A 64 -11.87 -8.75 3.29
CA ALA A 64 -12.50 -8.36 2.03
C ALA A 64 -12.06 -9.29 0.91
N GLN A 65 -12.97 -9.54 -0.02
CA GLN A 65 -12.63 -10.17 -1.28
C GLN A 65 -12.43 -9.11 -2.37
N ARG A 66 -11.58 -9.44 -3.33
CA ARG A 66 -11.31 -8.63 -4.51
C ARG A 66 -11.23 -9.54 -5.73
N LEU A 67 -12.00 -9.22 -6.75
CA LEU A 67 -11.82 -9.80 -8.08
C LEU A 67 -10.82 -8.94 -8.85
N LYS A 68 -9.84 -9.58 -9.49
CA LYS A 68 -8.76 -8.86 -10.17
C LYS A 68 -9.24 -8.22 -11.47
N ARG A 69 -8.80 -7.00 -11.70
CA ARG A 69 -9.13 -6.18 -12.89
C ARG A 69 -8.58 -6.81 -14.16
N LYS A 70 -9.31 -6.71 -15.28
CA LYS A 70 -8.86 -7.24 -16.58
C LYS A 70 -7.49 -6.66 -16.98
N PRO A 71 -7.24 -5.34 -16.93
CA PRO A 71 -5.93 -4.81 -17.31
C PRO A 71 -4.76 -5.31 -16.42
N GLN A 72 -5.00 -5.50 -15.11
CA GLN A 72 -4.00 -6.05 -14.19
C GLN A 72 -3.67 -7.52 -14.50
N ILE A 73 -4.67 -8.30 -14.95
CA ILE A 73 -4.45 -9.67 -15.40
C ILE A 73 -3.59 -9.66 -16.66
N LEU A 74 -3.96 -8.88 -17.68
CA LEU A 74 -3.25 -8.81 -18.96
C LEU A 74 -1.79 -8.37 -18.81
N ARG A 75 -1.53 -7.33 -18.00
CA ARG A 75 -0.14 -6.92 -17.66
C ARG A 75 0.65 -8.04 -17.01
N LYS A 76 0.03 -8.78 -16.09
CA LYS A 76 0.69 -9.90 -15.39
C LYS A 76 1.05 -11.03 -16.36
N LEU A 77 0.18 -11.34 -17.30
CA LEU A 77 0.44 -12.33 -18.36
C LEU A 77 1.64 -11.91 -19.22
N ASN A 78 1.69 -10.63 -19.63
CA ASN A 78 2.78 -10.10 -20.42
C ASN A 78 4.12 -10.12 -19.64
N ARG A 79 4.14 -9.61 -18.40
CA ARG A 79 5.37 -9.51 -17.58
C ARG A 79 5.99 -10.86 -17.22
N PHE A 80 5.17 -11.87 -16.92
CA PHE A 80 5.66 -13.17 -16.43
C PHE A 80 5.58 -14.29 -17.47
N SER A 81 5.06 -14.03 -18.67
CA SER A 81 4.89 -15.03 -19.73
C SER A 81 4.18 -16.32 -19.26
N VAL A 82 3.26 -16.18 -18.30
CA VAL A 82 2.45 -17.28 -17.75
C VAL A 82 1.11 -17.38 -18.49
N ARG A 83 0.49 -18.55 -18.45
CA ARG A 83 -0.83 -18.76 -19.05
C ARG A 83 -1.95 -18.27 -18.13
N LEU A 84 -3.08 -17.85 -18.70
CA LEU A 84 -4.23 -17.37 -17.93
C LEU A 84 -4.74 -18.42 -16.94
N THR A 85 -4.82 -19.69 -17.35
CA THR A 85 -5.24 -20.79 -16.46
C THR A 85 -4.25 -21.11 -15.34
N GLN A 86 -3.04 -20.55 -15.36
CA GLN A 86 -2.02 -20.72 -14.33
C GLN A 86 -1.99 -19.56 -13.33
N LEU A 87 -2.72 -18.46 -13.58
CA LEU A 87 -2.81 -17.36 -12.63
C LEU A 87 -3.58 -17.81 -11.38
N GLN A 88 -3.01 -17.47 -10.22
CA GLN A 88 -3.53 -17.90 -8.91
C GLN A 88 -4.30 -16.79 -8.19
N ASP A 89 -4.17 -15.54 -8.66
CA ASP A 89 -4.67 -14.33 -8.01
C ASP A 89 -5.76 -13.63 -8.85
N ILE A 90 -6.59 -14.40 -9.57
CA ILE A 90 -7.77 -13.84 -10.26
C ILE A 90 -8.83 -13.47 -9.23
N GLY A 91 -9.10 -14.36 -8.28
CA GLY A 91 -9.91 -14.08 -7.09
C GLY A 91 -9.03 -14.11 -5.85
N GLY A 92 -9.06 -13.04 -5.07
CA GLY A 92 -8.25 -12.90 -3.86
C GLY A 92 -9.10 -12.51 -2.66
N CYS A 93 -8.79 -13.09 -1.50
CA CYS A 93 -9.33 -12.70 -0.21
C CYS A 93 -8.19 -12.15 0.65
N ARG A 94 -8.41 -11.01 1.30
CA ARG A 94 -7.45 -10.37 2.19
C ARG A 94 -7.99 -10.38 3.60
N ILE A 95 -7.20 -10.86 4.56
CA ILE A 95 -7.47 -10.72 5.99
C ILE A 95 -6.38 -9.84 6.60
N ILE A 96 -6.78 -8.81 7.33
CA ILE A 96 -5.91 -7.92 8.10
C ILE A 96 -6.15 -8.18 9.58
N VAL A 97 -5.07 -8.42 10.31
CA VAL A 97 -5.03 -8.63 11.76
C VAL A 97 -4.02 -7.68 12.40
N ASP A 98 -3.96 -7.62 13.73
CA ASP A 98 -3.21 -6.58 14.42
C ASP A 98 -1.68 -6.74 14.29
N SER A 99 -1.15 -7.97 14.41
CA SER A 99 0.28 -8.24 14.49
C SER A 99 0.73 -9.50 13.75
N ASN A 100 2.05 -9.70 13.60
CA ASN A 100 2.60 -10.94 13.05
C ASN A 100 2.21 -12.22 13.80
N SER A 101 2.13 -12.17 15.13
CA SER A 101 1.67 -13.34 15.90
C SER A 101 0.22 -13.68 15.57
N ASP A 102 -0.63 -12.67 15.34
CA ASP A 102 -2.01 -12.92 14.90
C ASP A 102 -2.06 -13.60 13.54
N VAL A 103 -1.15 -13.25 12.62
CA VAL A 103 -1.07 -13.89 11.30
C VAL A 103 -0.76 -15.38 11.45
N ASP A 104 0.19 -15.75 12.32
CA ASP A 104 0.58 -17.14 12.55
C ASP A 104 -0.54 -17.97 13.19
N GLU A 105 -1.19 -17.40 14.21
CA GLU A 105 -2.33 -18.02 14.89
C GLU A 105 -3.51 -18.21 13.93
N LEU A 106 -3.86 -17.17 13.19
CA LEU A 106 -4.95 -17.18 12.21
C LEU A 106 -4.69 -18.21 11.12
N TYR A 107 -3.48 -18.25 10.57
CA TYR A 107 -3.11 -19.24 9.56
C TYR A 107 -3.22 -20.67 10.10
N SER A 108 -2.75 -20.91 11.33
CA SER A 108 -2.84 -22.22 11.98
C SER A 108 -4.30 -22.64 12.19
N TYR A 109 -5.15 -21.70 12.64
CA TYR A 109 -6.58 -21.92 12.83
C TYR A 109 -7.30 -22.25 11.51
N ILE A 110 -7.11 -21.42 10.46
CA ILE A 110 -7.70 -21.64 9.13
C ILE A 110 -7.22 -22.97 8.54
N SER A 111 -5.94 -23.28 8.66
CA SER A 111 -5.37 -24.54 8.16
C SER A 111 -5.97 -25.76 8.85
N GLY A 112 -6.25 -25.69 10.16
CA GLY A 112 -6.97 -26.73 10.89
C GLY A 112 -8.41 -26.90 10.37
N LYS A 113 -9.15 -25.80 10.24
CA LYS A 113 -10.54 -25.81 9.75
C LYS A 113 -10.69 -26.30 8.31
N LEU A 114 -9.73 -25.98 7.45
CA LEU A 114 -9.70 -26.49 6.07
C LEU A 114 -9.50 -28.01 6.03
N LYS A 115 -8.65 -28.57 6.91
CA LYS A 115 -8.46 -30.02 7.02
C LYS A 115 -9.72 -30.74 7.53
N GLU A 116 -10.46 -30.12 8.44
CA GLU A 116 -11.71 -30.66 9.00
C GLU A 116 -12.86 -30.65 7.98
N SER A 117 -13.04 -29.53 7.27
CA SER A 117 -14.20 -29.30 6.40
C SER A 117 -14.06 -29.86 4.98
N ALA A 118 -12.82 -30.01 4.48
CA ALA A 118 -12.49 -30.46 3.13
C ALA A 118 -13.14 -29.68 1.97
N PHE A 119 -13.76 -28.50 2.22
CA PHE A 119 -14.38 -27.70 1.15
C PHE A 119 -13.34 -27.03 0.23
N ALA A 120 -12.12 -26.85 0.74
CA ALA A 120 -11.01 -26.22 0.04
C ALA A 120 -9.68 -26.88 0.41
N THR A 121 -8.73 -26.87 -0.51
CA THR A 121 -7.40 -27.50 -0.35
C THR A 121 -6.28 -26.46 -0.44
N ILE A 122 -5.35 -26.47 0.50
CA ILE A 122 -4.13 -25.65 0.43
C ILE A 122 -3.18 -26.25 -0.63
N LEU A 123 -2.89 -25.48 -1.68
CA LEU A 123 -1.98 -25.87 -2.75
C LEU A 123 -0.56 -25.39 -2.51
N ARG A 124 -0.41 -24.17 -1.98
CA ARG A 124 0.90 -23.55 -1.75
C ARG A 124 0.80 -22.49 -0.67
N VAL A 125 1.86 -22.38 0.14
CA VAL A 125 2.02 -21.31 1.12
C VAL A 125 3.34 -20.61 0.85
N THR A 126 3.34 -19.29 0.90
CA THR A 126 4.54 -18.48 0.68
C THR A 126 4.53 -17.33 1.66
N ASP A 127 5.54 -17.28 2.52
CA ASP A 127 5.66 -16.25 3.53
C ASP A 127 6.71 -15.21 3.11
N TYR A 128 6.25 -13.99 2.85
CA TYR A 128 7.12 -12.87 2.51
C TYR A 128 7.47 -12.00 3.73
N ARG A 129 6.95 -12.30 4.93
CA ARG A 129 7.03 -11.39 6.08
C ARG A 129 8.42 -11.25 6.67
N GLU A 130 9.28 -12.26 6.57
CA GLU A 130 10.62 -12.24 7.16
C GLU A 130 11.59 -11.35 6.36
N LYS A 131 11.66 -11.55 5.04
CA LYS A 131 12.63 -10.82 4.18
C LYS A 131 12.01 -9.68 3.37
N GLY A 132 10.69 -9.68 3.20
CA GLY A 132 10.04 -8.90 2.15
C GLY A 132 10.38 -9.45 0.77
N ARG A 133 9.70 -8.95 -0.27
CA ARG A 133 10.14 -9.18 -1.65
C ARG A 133 11.38 -8.34 -1.97
N ASP A 134 12.33 -8.92 -2.68
CA ASP A 134 13.61 -8.26 -3.00
C ASP A 134 13.46 -6.96 -3.79
N ASP A 135 12.35 -6.82 -4.52
CA ASP A 135 12.12 -5.70 -5.42
C ASP A 135 11.55 -4.45 -4.75
N THR A 136 10.53 -4.63 -3.94
CA THR A 136 9.68 -3.55 -3.42
C THR A 136 9.70 -3.54 -1.91
N GLY A 137 10.08 -4.64 -1.26
CA GLY A 137 9.92 -4.83 0.18
C GLY A 137 8.54 -5.37 0.58
N TYR A 138 7.67 -5.76 -0.35
CA TYR A 138 6.33 -6.27 0.01
C TYR A 138 6.35 -7.45 0.99
N ARG A 139 5.50 -7.39 2.03
CA ARG A 139 5.36 -8.40 3.11
C ARG A 139 3.89 -8.82 3.28
N ALA A 140 3.65 -10.13 3.31
CA ALA A 140 2.37 -10.78 3.62
C ALA A 140 2.58 -12.31 3.68
N LEU A 141 1.67 -13.03 4.33
CA LEU A 141 1.55 -14.48 4.16
C LEU A 141 0.56 -14.79 3.03
N HIS A 142 0.99 -15.54 2.04
CA HIS A 142 0.17 -15.95 0.88
C HIS A 142 -0.18 -17.42 0.97
N VAL A 143 -1.46 -17.73 0.91
CA VAL A 143 -1.99 -19.09 0.91
C VAL A 143 -2.81 -19.28 -0.37
N ILE A 144 -2.33 -20.14 -1.26
CA ILE A 144 -3.03 -20.49 -2.49
C ILE A 144 -3.94 -21.68 -2.21
N LEU A 145 -5.23 -21.49 -2.45
CA LEU A 145 -6.29 -22.45 -2.15
C LEU A 145 -6.93 -22.94 -3.46
N SER A 146 -7.32 -24.22 -3.50
CA SER A 146 -8.27 -24.73 -4.49
C SER A 146 -9.66 -24.78 -3.87
N VAL A 147 -10.60 -24.04 -4.45
CA VAL A 147 -12.01 -23.99 -4.03
C VAL A 147 -12.88 -24.24 -5.25
N SER A 148 -13.72 -25.28 -5.22
CA SER A 148 -14.57 -25.67 -6.36
C SER A 148 -13.81 -25.78 -7.70
N GLY A 149 -12.56 -26.27 -7.67
CA GLY A 149 -11.71 -26.40 -8.86
C GLY A 149 -11.06 -25.11 -9.37
N ARG A 150 -11.21 -23.98 -8.66
CA ARG A 150 -10.54 -22.70 -8.96
C ARG A 150 -9.42 -22.41 -7.97
N MET A 151 -8.36 -21.78 -8.46
CA MET A 151 -7.28 -21.28 -7.61
C MET A 151 -7.63 -19.89 -7.10
N LEU A 152 -7.57 -19.70 -5.80
CA LEU A 152 -7.80 -18.43 -5.11
C LEU A 152 -6.61 -18.12 -4.21
N GLU A 153 -6.33 -16.84 -4.03
CA GLU A 153 -5.26 -16.37 -3.15
C GLU A 153 -5.85 -15.81 -1.86
N LEU A 154 -5.50 -16.39 -0.71
CA LEU A 154 -5.72 -15.81 0.61
C LEU A 154 -4.45 -15.07 1.04
N GLN A 155 -4.56 -13.76 1.26
CA GLN A 155 -3.50 -12.91 1.77
C GLN A 155 -3.79 -12.56 3.22
N ILE A 156 -2.90 -12.93 4.14
CA ILE A 156 -3.00 -12.57 5.55
C ILE A 156 -1.88 -11.57 5.86
N ARG A 157 -2.24 -10.42 6.42
CA ARG A 157 -1.31 -9.32 6.73
C ARG A 157 -1.56 -8.78 8.13
N SER A 158 -0.50 -8.32 8.79
CA SER A 158 -0.68 -7.43 9.94
C SER A 158 -1.10 -6.02 9.49
N GLN A 159 -1.58 -5.20 10.43
CA GLN A 159 -1.94 -3.80 10.17
C GLN A 159 -0.73 -3.02 9.60
N ILE A 160 0.48 -3.26 10.12
CA ILE A 160 1.71 -2.60 9.67
C ILE A 160 2.06 -2.96 8.21
N GLN A 161 1.92 -4.24 7.85
CA GLN A 161 2.18 -4.71 6.49
C GLN A 161 1.14 -4.20 5.49
N HIS A 162 -0.11 -4.14 5.95
CA HIS A 162 -1.19 -3.57 5.18
C HIS A 162 -0.97 -2.07 4.97
N TYR A 163 -0.59 -1.33 6.01
CA TYR A 163 -0.23 0.07 5.93
C TYR A 163 0.85 0.35 4.87
N TRP A 164 1.98 -0.37 4.90
CA TRP A 164 2.99 -0.28 3.85
C TRP A 164 2.40 -0.49 2.45
N SER A 165 1.55 -1.53 2.32
CA SER A 165 0.96 -1.93 1.05
C SER A 165 0.02 -0.88 0.47
N GLU A 166 -0.67 -0.12 1.30
CA GLU A 166 -1.57 0.97 0.87
C GLU A 166 -0.80 2.26 0.59
N SER A 167 0.24 2.55 1.38
CA SER A 167 1.11 3.72 1.18
C SER A 167 1.78 3.73 -0.19
N ILE A 168 2.37 2.60 -0.61
CA ILE A 168 3.01 2.51 -1.93
C ILE A 168 1.99 2.55 -3.08
N GLU A 169 0.75 2.06 -2.90
CA GLU A 169 -0.30 2.17 -3.93
C GLU A 169 -0.73 3.63 -4.08
N ARG A 170 -0.96 4.32 -2.97
CA ARG A 170 -1.28 5.74 -2.98
C ARG A 170 -0.16 6.57 -3.62
N THR A 171 1.09 6.30 -3.29
CA THR A 171 2.20 7.00 -3.95
C THR A 171 2.30 6.65 -5.42
N SER A 172 1.97 5.42 -5.83
CA SER A 172 1.89 5.06 -7.24
C SER A 172 0.85 5.92 -7.98
N VAL A 173 -0.27 6.25 -7.33
CA VAL A 173 -1.28 7.20 -7.86
C VAL A 173 -0.67 8.56 -8.08
N ILE A 174 -0.17 9.16 -7.00
CA ILE A 174 0.34 10.53 -7.00
C ILE A 174 1.52 10.68 -7.96
N TYR A 175 2.39 9.67 -8.02
CA TYR A 175 3.58 9.69 -8.85
C TYR A 175 3.30 9.31 -10.31
N GLY A 176 2.14 8.70 -10.61
CA GLY A 176 1.78 8.24 -11.95
C GLY A 176 2.57 7.03 -12.43
N HIS A 177 3.21 6.27 -11.52
CA HIS A 177 4.03 5.10 -11.82
C HIS A 177 3.64 3.93 -10.91
N ARG A 178 3.51 2.72 -11.47
CA ARG A 178 3.18 1.52 -10.68
C ARG A 178 4.41 1.00 -9.94
N LEU A 179 4.68 1.55 -8.76
CA LEU A 179 5.90 1.26 -7.99
C LEU A 179 6.04 -0.23 -7.62
N LYS A 180 4.93 -0.93 -7.30
CA LYS A 180 4.94 -2.39 -7.05
C LYS A 180 5.30 -3.22 -8.29
N GLU A 181 5.17 -2.63 -9.46
CA GLU A 181 5.52 -3.25 -10.75
C GLU A 181 6.92 -2.85 -11.22
N LYS A 182 7.68 -2.14 -10.36
CA LYS A 182 9.00 -1.56 -10.60
C LYS A 182 9.00 -0.46 -11.67
N GLU A 183 7.87 0.21 -11.85
CA GLU A 183 7.81 1.42 -12.68
C GLU A 183 8.17 2.65 -11.85
N GLY A 184 8.86 3.62 -12.47
CA GLY A 184 9.30 4.87 -11.83
C GLY A 184 10.78 4.87 -11.46
N ASP A 185 11.22 5.93 -10.77
CA ASP A 185 12.62 6.08 -10.37
C ASP A 185 13.04 5.03 -9.31
N SER A 186 14.22 4.43 -9.52
CA SER A 186 14.80 3.45 -8.61
C SER A 186 14.95 3.96 -7.18
N CYS A 187 15.19 5.25 -6.96
CA CYS A 187 15.33 5.85 -5.64
C CYS A 187 14.00 5.84 -4.88
N VAL A 188 12.87 6.01 -5.58
CA VAL A 188 11.53 5.95 -4.98
C VAL A 188 11.19 4.52 -4.60
N ILE A 189 11.50 3.55 -5.47
CA ILE A 189 11.30 2.12 -5.19
C ILE A 189 12.17 1.68 -4.00
N ASP A 190 13.42 2.13 -3.96
CA ASP A 190 14.37 1.83 -2.89
C ASP A 190 13.94 2.45 -1.55
N TYR A 191 13.38 3.67 -1.55
CA TYR A 191 12.74 4.23 -0.37
C TYR A 191 11.64 3.30 0.17
N PHE A 192 10.74 2.80 -0.67
CA PHE A 192 9.67 1.91 -0.21
C PHE A 192 10.18 0.57 0.31
N LYS A 193 11.27 0.06 -0.27
CA LYS A 193 11.93 -1.14 0.23
C LYS A 193 12.49 -0.92 1.64
N GLU A 194 13.21 0.16 1.87
CA GLU A 194 13.73 0.51 3.20
C GLU A 194 12.62 0.86 4.19
N PHE A 195 11.53 1.48 3.72
CA PHE A 195 10.36 1.73 4.53
C PHE A 195 9.72 0.43 5.02
N SER A 196 9.62 -0.58 4.15
CA SER A 196 9.16 -1.91 4.57
C SER A 196 10.07 -2.55 5.62
N ASN A 197 11.40 -2.45 5.43
CA ASN A 197 12.37 -2.99 6.37
C ASN A 197 12.25 -2.30 7.74
N ALA A 198 12.13 -0.98 7.77
CA ALA A 198 11.91 -0.24 9.00
C ALA A 198 10.61 -0.68 9.70
N LEU A 199 9.50 -0.75 8.96
CA LEU A 199 8.22 -1.20 9.51
C LEU A 199 8.28 -2.63 10.08
N HIS A 200 9.06 -3.51 9.46
CA HIS A 200 9.31 -4.86 9.97
C HIS A 200 10.10 -4.85 11.30
N GLU A 201 11.17 -4.06 11.39
CA GLU A 201 11.94 -3.88 12.63
C GLU A 201 11.06 -3.34 13.77
N ILE A 202 10.20 -2.38 13.46
CA ILE A 202 9.24 -1.80 14.41
C ILE A 202 8.20 -2.83 14.82
N GLU A 203 7.73 -3.66 13.89
CA GLU A 203 6.76 -4.70 14.20
C GLU A 203 7.31 -5.70 15.22
N ILE A 204 8.59 -6.08 15.09
CA ILE A 204 9.30 -7.02 15.96
C ILE A 204 9.75 -6.37 17.28
N TYR A 205 10.50 -5.27 17.19
CA TYR A 205 11.21 -4.68 18.33
C TYR A 205 10.52 -3.48 18.97
N LYS A 206 9.41 -3.01 18.38
CA LYS A 206 8.67 -1.80 18.80
C LYS A 206 9.52 -0.53 18.82
N ARG A 207 10.63 -0.50 18.07
CA ARG A 207 11.54 0.64 17.93
C ARG A 207 12.31 0.55 16.61
N LEU A 208 12.83 1.68 16.16
CA LEU A 208 13.77 1.78 15.05
C LEU A 208 15.08 2.38 15.56
N ASP A 209 16.22 1.93 15.04
CA ASP A 209 17.51 2.52 15.39
C ASP A 209 17.66 3.92 14.77
N ALA A 210 18.28 4.86 15.51
CA ALA A 210 18.41 6.25 15.07
C ALA A 210 19.17 6.39 13.73
N LYS A 211 20.15 5.51 13.46
CA LYS A 211 20.88 5.52 12.18
C LYS A 211 19.97 5.06 11.03
N GLN A 212 19.15 4.05 11.26
CA GLN A 212 18.17 3.58 10.28
C GLN A 212 17.09 4.63 10.02
N GLU A 213 16.63 5.31 11.07
CA GLU A 213 15.66 6.40 10.96
C GLU A 213 16.20 7.56 10.12
N ILE A 214 17.44 8.00 10.36
CA ILE A 214 18.09 9.05 9.54
C ILE A 214 18.24 8.61 8.08
N MET A 215 18.67 7.38 7.84
CA MET A 215 18.83 6.85 6.48
C MET A 215 17.49 6.77 5.74
N LEU A 216 16.43 6.31 6.41
CA LEU A 216 15.09 6.27 5.85
C LEU A 216 14.59 7.68 5.52
N GLN A 217 14.88 8.65 6.38
CA GLN A 217 14.53 10.05 6.17
C GLN A 217 15.20 10.64 4.93
N GLU A 218 16.51 10.42 4.76
CA GLU A 218 17.25 10.89 3.59
C GLU A 218 16.69 10.29 2.29
N LYS A 219 16.36 8.99 2.29
CA LYS A 219 15.72 8.33 1.13
C LYS A 219 14.33 8.89 0.85
N ARG A 220 13.56 9.20 1.90
CA ARG A 220 12.23 9.80 1.73
C ARG A 220 12.31 11.16 1.06
N GLU A 221 13.19 12.04 1.53
CA GLU A 221 13.34 13.38 0.97
C GLU A 221 13.77 13.35 -0.50
N LEU A 222 14.68 12.44 -0.84
CA LEU A 222 15.05 12.21 -2.24
C LEU A 222 13.85 11.73 -3.07
N ALA A 223 13.09 10.75 -2.56
CA ALA A 223 11.90 10.25 -3.23
C ALA A 223 10.83 11.34 -3.41
N GLU A 224 10.56 12.13 -2.37
CA GLU A 224 9.63 13.26 -2.40
C GLU A 224 10.06 14.33 -3.41
N ALA A 225 11.36 14.65 -3.48
CA ALA A 225 11.88 15.60 -4.47
C ALA A 225 11.69 15.09 -5.91
N ILE A 226 11.97 13.81 -6.17
CA ILE A 226 11.76 13.17 -7.47
C ILE A 226 10.28 13.21 -7.87
N ILE A 227 9.40 12.77 -6.96
CA ILE A 227 7.96 12.77 -7.16
C ILE A 227 7.46 14.20 -7.42
N SER A 228 7.91 15.17 -6.63
CA SER A 228 7.51 16.58 -6.77
C SER A 228 7.94 17.19 -8.11
N MET A 229 9.12 16.82 -8.62
CA MET A 229 9.55 17.24 -9.96
C MET A 229 8.66 16.64 -11.05
N ALA A 230 8.26 15.38 -10.92
CA ALA A 230 7.35 14.72 -11.85
C ALA A 230 5.93 15.33 -11.83
N ILE A 231 5.43 15.73 -10.65
CA ILE A 231 4.11 16.38 -10.49
C ILE A 231 4.09 17.79 -11.09
N LYS A 232 5.18 18.56 -10.97
CA LYS A 232 5.28 19.92 -11.54
C LYS A 232 5.14 19.96 -13.07
N SER A 233 5.36 18.83 -13.76
CA SER A 233 5.09 18.65 -15.19
C SER A 233 3.64 18.30 -15.55
N GLY A 234 2.74 18.11 -14.57
CA GLY A 234 1.30 17.95 -14.79
C GLY A 234 0.63 16.92 -13.86
N HIS A 235 -0.39 17.40 -13.14
CA HIS A 235 -1.44 16.70 -12.36
C HIS A 235 -1.02 15.93 -11.09
N LEU A 236 -1.60 16.34 -9.94
CA LEU A 236 -2.42 15.53 -9.00
C LEU A 236 -2.55 16.22 -7.63
N SER A 237 -3.79 16.51 -7.22
CA SER A 237 -4.14 16.89 -5.84
C SER A 237 -5.13 15.88 -5.28
N GLY A 238 -4.63 14.83 -4.60
CA GLY A 238 -5.51 13.84 -3.99
C GLY A 238 -6.27 14.43 -2.80
N PHE A 239 -7.57 14.67 -2.95
CA PHE A 239 -8.45 15.10 -1.86
C PHE A 239 -9.16 13.90 -1.23
N VAL A 240 -9.28 13.92 0.10
CA VAL A 240 -10.07 12.93 0.84
C VAL A 240 -11.54 13.33 0.78
N ASN A 241 -12.37 12.57 0.07
CA ASN A 241 -13.80 12.85 -0.05
C ASN A 241 -14.63 12.13 1.03
N GLN A 242 -14.62 12.65 2.27
CA GLN A 242 -15.39 12.08 3.39
C GLN A 242 -16.90 11.99 3.14
N SER A 243 -17.44 12.76 2.19
CA SER A 243 -18.87 12.72 1.84
C SER A 243 -19.27 11.41 1.16
N VAL A 244 -18.35 10.77 0.42
CA VAL A 244 -18.59 9.51 -0.29
C VAL A 244 -18.82 8.37 0.69
N ILE A 245 -17.97 8.27 1.72
CA ILE A 245 -18.08 7.24 2.77
C ILE A 245 -19.44 7.30 3.47
N ARG A 246 -19.89 8.51 3.82
CA ARG A 246 -21.20 8.70 4.47
C ARG A 246 -22.35 8.23 3.58
N SER A 247 -22.27 8.53 2.28
CA SER A 247 -23.27 8.08 1.30
C SER A 247 -23.28 6.55 1.15
N MET A 248 -22.10 5.92 1.10
CA MET A 248 -21.98 4.45 1.04
C MET A 248 -22.54 3.79 2.31
N ALA A 249 -22.20 4.31 3.49
CA ALA A 249 -22.74 3.82 4.76
C ALA A 249 -24.27 3.97 4.84
N SER A 250 -24.81 5.08 4.33
CA SER A 250 -26.27 5.27 4.25
C SER A 250 -26.94 4.24 3.33
N ALA A 251 -26.30 3.88 2.22
CA ALA A 251 -26.83 2.87 1.30
C ALA A 251 -26.69 1.44 1.85
N GLU A 252 -25.64 1.14 2.61
CA GLU A 252 -25.53 -0.13 3.33
C GLU A 252 -26.65 -0.28 4.36
N ASN A 253 -26.90 0.75 5.19
CA ASN A 253 -27.94 0.70 6.21
C ASN A 253 -29.37 0.55 5.66
N SER A 254 -29.62 0.96 4.41
CA SER A 254 -30.92 0.77 3.77
C SER A 254 -31.14 -0.65 3.24
N HIS A 255 -30.08 -1.46 3.16
CA HIS A 255 -30.12 -2.84 2.69
C HIS A 255 -29.83 -3.80 3.86
N ASN A 256 -30.79 -4.66 4.21
CA ASN A 256 -30.65 -5.61 5.32
C ASN A 256 -29.81 -6.84 4.93
N THR A 257 -28.57 -6.61 4.50
CA THR A 257 -27.67 -7.64 3.95
C THR A 257 -26.42 -7.79 4.80
N THR A 258 -25.94 -9.03 4.93
CA THR A 258 -24.73 -9.36 5.71
C THR A 258 -23.44 -9.32 4.90
N PHE A 259 -23.55 -9.23 3.57
CA PHE A 259 -22.42 -9.19 2.64
C PHE A 259 -22.83 -8.50 1.34
N ASN A 260 -22.03 -7.53 0.91
CA ASN A 260 -22.27 -6.67 -0.24
C ASN A 260 -21.06 -6.64 -1.17
N ASN A 261 -21.32 -6.64 -2.48
CA ASN A 261 -20.32 -6.32 -3.49
C ASN A 261 -20.43 -4.84 -3.82
N TRP A 262 -19.29 -4.16 -3.89
CA TRP A 262 -19.18 -2.75 -4.21
C TRP A 262 -18.31 -2.59 -5.44
N ILE A 263 -18.77 -1.80 -6.41
CA ILE A 263 -17.92 -1.28 -7.48
C ILE A 263 -17.51 0.13 -7.09
N LEU A 264 -16.22 0.41 -7.15
CA LEU A 264 -15.61 1.71 -6.91
C LEU A 264 -14.91 2.18 -8.19
N VAL A 265 -15.16 3.43 -8.59
CA VAL A 265 -14.47 4.09 -9.70
C VAL A 265 -13.60 5.22 -9.15
N PHE A 266 -12.31 5.17 -9.44
CA PHE A 266 -11.32 6.14 -9.00
C PHE A 266 -10.60 6.76 -10.20
N ASP A 267 -10.35 8.07 -10.15
CA ASP A 267 -9.61 8.79 -11.18
C ASP A 267 -8.18 9.07 -10.72
N TRP A 268 -7.21 8.50 -11.44
CA TRP A 268 -5.78 8.69 -11.21
C TRP A 268 -5.25 10.01 -11.75
N THR A 269 -6.03 10.80 -12.48
CA THR A 269 -5.68 12.15 -12.95
C THR A 269 -5.92 13.19 -11.88
N ASP A 270 -7.07 13.09 -11.21
CA ASP A 270 -7.48 14.03 -10.17
C ASP A 270 -7.22 13.49 -8.76
N GLY A 271 -6.89 12.20 -8.63
CA GLY A 271 -6.64 11.54 -7.35
C GLY A 271 -7.91 11.44 -6.52
N ASN A 272 -9.06 11.36 -7.19
CA ASN A 272 -10.38 11.51 -6.60
C ASN A 272 -11.28 10.32 -6.92
N PHE A 273 -12.15 10.03 -5.97
CA PHE A 273 -13.25 9.10 -6.13
C PHE A 273 -14.31 9.66 -7.10
N VAL A 274 -14.70 8.88 -8.11
CA VAL A 274 -15.67 9.30 -9.15
C VAL A 274 -17.09 8.88 -8.77
N THR A 275 -17.31 7.57 -8.62
CA THR A 275 -18.64 6.99 -8.35
C THR A 275 -18.53 5.59 -7.75
N TRP A 276 -19.55 5.16 -7.01
CA TRP A 276 -19.69 3.80 -6.49
C TRP A 276 -21.08 3.24 -6.84
N GLU A 277 -21.17 1.91 -6.87
CA GLU A 277 -22.43 1.18 -6.93
C GLU A 277 -22.40 -0.03 -5.99
N MET A 278 -23.48 -0.23 -5.24
CA MET A 278 -23.70 -1.49 -4.54
C MET A 278 -24.33 -2.48 -5.51
N VAL A 279 -23.70 -3.64 -5.65
CA VAL A 279 -23.97 -4.60 -6.70
C VAL A 279 -24.70 -5.82 -6.15
N SER A 280 -25.52 -6.43 -7.00
CA SER A 280 -26.19 -7.70 -6.70
C SER A 280 -25.22 -8.76 -6.18
N ARG A 281 -25.74 -9.65 -5.34
CA ARG A 281 -25.02 -10.86 -4.88
C ARG A 281 -25.05 -11.98 -5.92
N ASP A 282 -25.94 -11.90 -6.91
CA ASP A 282 -25.95 -12.83 -8.02
C ASP A 282 -24.64 -12.70 -8.82
N PRO A 283 -23.84 -13.78 -8.97
CA PRO A 283 -22.53 -13.69 -9.61
C PRO A 283 -22.60 -13.23 -11.07
N GLN A 284 -23.68 -13.53 -11.79
CA GLN A 284 -23.85 -13.08 -13.18
C GLN A 284 -24.06 -11.57 -13.21
N ALA A 285 -25.10 -11.09 -12.52
CA ALA A 285 -25.41 -9.67 -12.46
C ALA A 285 -24.25 -8.83 -11.91
N ALA A 286 -23.49 -9.38 -10.95
CA ALA A 286 -22.34 -8.70 -10.37
C ALA A 286 -21.21 -8.49 -11.37
N VAL A 287 -20.87 -9.53 -12.13
CA VAL A 287 -19.82 -9.45 -13.13
C VAL A 287 -20.26 -8.64 -14.34
N ASP A 288 -21.52 -8.74 -14.76
CA ASP A 288 -22.04 -7.94 -15.87
C ASP A 288 -21.98 -6.44 -15.54
N CYS A 289 -22.36 -6.07 -14.30
CA CYS A 289 -22.19 -4.71 -13.82
C CYS A 289 -20.70 -4.31 -13.81
N TYR A 290 -19.83 -5.18 -13.30
CA TYR A 290 -18.39 -4.89 -13.26
C TYR A 290 -17.76 -4.68 -14.64
N LEU A 291 -18.14 -5.50 -15.63
CA LEU A 291 -17.70 -5.38 -17.02
C LEU A 291 -18.19 -4.09 -17.67
N ARG A 292 -19.45 -3.71 -17.42
CA ARG A 292 -20.00 -2.43 -17.89
C ARG A 292 -19.16 -1.26 -17.37
N TYR A 293 -18.87 -1.23 -16.07
CA TYR A 293 -18.05 -0.16 -15.49
C TYR A 293 -16.61 -0.17 -16.05
N GLU A 294 -15.97 -1.34 -16.22
CA GLU A 294 -14.64 -1.41 -16.85
C GLU A 294 -14.65 -0.90 -18.31
N SER A 295 -15.77 -1.02 -19.03
CA SER A 295 -15.94 -0.47 -20.37
C SER A 295 -16.24 1.04 -20.37
N GLU A 296 -17.03 1.53 -19.42
CA GLU A 296 -17.38 2.95 -19.29
C GLU A 296 -16.22 3.80 -18.75
N PHE A 297 -15.34 3.20 -17.94
CA PHE A 297 -14.22 3.86 -17.27
C PHE A 297 -12.91 3.12 -17.56
N PRO A 298 -12.35 3.27 -18.77
CA PRO A 298 -11.21 2.50 -19.19
C PRO A 298 -9.90 3.02 -18.57
N GLU A 299 -8.89 2.14 -18.48
CA GLU A 299 -7.65 2.45 -17.74
C GLU A 299 -6.73 3.44 -18.46
N ASP A 300 -6.81 3.54 -19.79
CA ASP A 300 -6.09 4.51 -20.61
C ASP A 300 -6.55 5.96 -20.36
N GLU A 301 -7.81 6.15 -19.96
CA GLU A 301 -8.32 7.41 -19.41
C GLU A 301 -7.94 7.63 -17.93
N ARG A 302 -6.97 6.86 -17.41
CA ARG A 302 -6.51 6.92 -16.01
C ARG A 302 -7.62 6.64 -15.00
N LYS A 303 -8.66 5.91 -15.39
CA LYS A 303 -9.70 5.44 -14.46
C LYS A 303 -9.38 4.05 -13.93
N GLU A 304 -9.75 3.82 -12.69
CA GLU A 304 -9.67 2.51 -12.04
C GLU A 304 -11.01 2.08 -11.49
N VAL A 305 -11.47 0.93 -11.99
CA VAL A 305 -12.66 0.23 -11.50
C VAL A 305 -12.25 -0.97 -10.66
N VAL A 306 -12.70 -1.03 -9.41
CA VAL A 306 -12.44 -2.16 -8.50
C VAL A 306 -13.76 -2.70 -7.97
N MET A 307 -13.89 -4.04 -7.96
CA MET A 307 -14.96 -4.72 -7.24
C MET A 307 -14.44 -5.28 -5.91
N ILE A 308 -15.10 -4.92 -4.81
CA ILE A 308 -14.76 -5.32 -3.44
C ILE A 308 -15.98 -5.95 -2.79
N GLY A 309 -15.85 -7.16 -2.24
CA GLY A 309 -16.91 -7.78 -1.45
C GLY A 309 -16.57 -7.78 0.04
N THR A 310 -17.52 -7.35 0.87
CA THR A 310 -17.33 -7.19 2.32
C THR A 310 -18.66 -7.28 3.07
N SER A 311 -18.61 -7.53 4.39
CA SER A 311 -19.77 -7.44 5.28
C SER A 311 -20.08 -6.05 5.83
N SER A 312 -19.13 -5.11 5.76
CA SER A 312 -19.36 -3.73 6.16
C SER A 312 -18.55 -2.74 5.33
N ILE A 313 -19.08 -1.54 5.15
CA ILE A 313 -18.39 -0.45 4.46
C ILE A 313 -17.11 -0.01 5.21
N GLU A 314 -17.14 -0.04 6.54
CA GLU A 314 -15.98 0.24 7.39
C GLU A 314 -14.77 -0.63 6.99
N THR A 315 -15.02 -1.90 6.69
CA THR A 315 -13.98 -2.83 6.23
C THR A 315 -13.39 -2.41 4.89
N VAL A 316 -14.14 -1.79 3.98
CA VAL A 316 -13.59 -1.24 2.72
C VAL A 316 -12.59 -0.13 3.03
N GLN A 317 -12.94 0.78 3.94
CA GLN A 317 -12.06 1.88 4.34
C GLN A 317 -10.75 1.37 4.93
N HIS A 318 -10.81 0.31 5.75
CA HIS A 318 -9.60 -0.29 6.30
C HIS A 318 -8.80 -1.08 5.25
N THR A 319 -9.46 -1.88 4.41
CA THR A 319 -8.77 -2.79 3.48
C THR A 319 -8.27 -2.12 2.20
N HIS A 320 -8.81 -0.96 1.85
CA HIS A 320 -8.50 -0.21 0.62
C HIS A 320 -8.40 1.30 0.91
N SER A 321 -7.72 1.66 2.00
CA SER A 321 -7.57 3.03 2.49
C SER A 321 -6.87 3.97 1.49
N HIS A 322 -6.07 3.45 0.55
CA HIS A 322 -5.46 4.27 -0.50
C HIS A 322 -6.47 5.07 -1.34
N TYR A 323 -7.73 4.63 -1.47
CA TYR A 323 -8.79 5.38 -2.15
C TYR A 323 -9.46 6.46 -1.29
N PHE A 324 -9.37 6.34 0.04
CA PHE A 324 -10.15 7.15 0.98
C PHE A 324 -9.29 8.03 1.90
N GLY A 325 -7.97 7.90 1.85
CA GLY A 325 -7.09 8.44 2.87
C GLY A 325 -6.68 7.35 3.86
N ILE A 326 -5.41 7.36 4.29
CA ILE A 326 -4.90 6.38 5.25
C ILE A 326 -5.30 6.88 6.64
N ASP A 327 -6.34 6.29 7.23
CA ASP A 327 -6.71 6.51 8.63
C ASP A 327 -5.67 5.83 9.54
N HIS A 328 -5.09 6.62 10.44
CA HIS A 328 -4.01 6.23 11.35
C HIS A 328 -4.55 5.35 12.48
N HIS A 329 -4.44 4.02 12.35
CA HIS A 329 -4.81 3.10 13.42
C HIS A 329 -3.57 2.41 14.01
N ASN A 330 -2.95 3.07 14.98
CA ASN A 330 -2.17 2.54 16.12
C ASN A 330 -1.37 3.71 16.68
N ASP A 331 -1.45 4.04 17.96
CA ASP A 331 -0.66 5.14 18.56
C ASP A 331 0.88 4.96 18.37
N ALA A 332 1.35 3.74 18.08
CA ALA A 332 2.73 3.46 17.67
C ALA A 332 3.03 3.78 16.19
N LEU A 333 2.02 3.65 15.31
CA LEU A 333 2.08 3.98 13.88
C LEU A 333 1.68 5.44 13.62
N GLU A 334 0.80 6.01 14.42
CA GLU A 334 0.62 7.46 14.52
C GLU A 334 1.92 8.11 14.92
N ASN A 335 2.78 7.53 15.75
CA ASN A 335 4.13 8.11 15.95
C ASN A 335 5.03 8.01 14.71
N MET A 336 4.74 7.13 13.76
CA MET A 336 5.51 6.95 12.52
C MET A 336 4.94 7.72 11.34
N GLU A 337 3.62 7.89 11.29
CA GLU A 337 2.88 8.69 10.33
C GLU A 337 2.72 10.14 10.79
N SER A 338 2.55 10.43 12.07
CA SER A 338 2.85 11.77 12.62
C SER A 338 4.35 12.06 12.64
N SER A 339 5.19 11.08 12.34
CA SER A 339 6.55 11.35 11.87
C SER A 339 6.59 11.56 10.36
N ILE A 340 5.90 10.79 9.51
CA ILE A 340 6.01 10.90 8.03
C ILE A 340 5.06 11.97 7.42
N ILE A 341 3.76 11.93 7.70
CA ILE A 341 2.78 13.01 7.43
C ILE A 341 2.94 14.15 8.42
N GLY A 342 3.23 13.84 9.68
CA GLY A 342 3.64 14.85 10.63
C GLY A 342 5.09 15.28 10.47
N LEU A 343 5.82 14.93 9.40
CA LEU A 343 7.01 15.69 8.97
C LEU A 343 6.63 16.95 8.20
N SER A 344 5.39 17.01 7.70
CA SER A 344 4.78 18.28 7.28
C SER A 344 4.35 19.15 8.50
N ARG A 345 4.26 18.57 9.72
CA ARG A 345 3.97 19.26 11.00
C ARG A 345 5.11 19.33 12.04
N ARG A 346 6.14 18.48 11.95
CA ARG A 346 7.44 18.46 12.68
C ARG A 346 8.54 19.16 11.86
N SER A 347 8.12 19.80 10.78
CA SER A 347 8.75 20.87 10.02
C SER A 347 9.04 22.09 10.90
N LYS A 348 9.89 21.92 11.92
CA LYS A 348 10.59 23.07 12.52
C LYS A 348 12.01 23.22 11.99
N ILE A 349 12.66 22.14 11.56
CA ILE A 349 14.02 22.16 11.02
C ILE A 349 14.22 21.17 9.88
N ASP A 350 14.98 21.56 8.86
CA ASP A 350 15.36 20.75 7.71
C ASP A 350 16.39 19.64 8.05
N VAL A 351 16.65 18.71 7.12
CA VAL A 351 17.61 17.60 7.35
C VAL A 351 19.06 18.03 7.48
N GLY A 352 19.46 19.10 6.80
CA GLY A 352 20.77 19.72 7.03
C GLY A 352 20.91 20.22 8.46
N ALA A 353 19.84 20.80 9.02
CA ALA A 353 19.82 21.32 10.37
C ALA A 353 19.93 20.18 11.41
N ARG A 354 19.23 19.06 11.20
CA ARG A 354 19.38 17.87 12.06
C ARG A 354 20.80 17.29 12.03
N ARG A 355 21.41 17.15 10.84
CA ARG A 355 22.79 16.65 10.70
C ARG A 355 23.81 17.55 11.40
N ILE A 356 23.62 18.87 11.33
CA ILE A 356 24.42 19.85 12.08
C ILE A 356 24.29 19.62 13.58
N LEU A 357 23.05 19.51 14.10
CA LEU A 357 22.81 19.28 15.53
C LEU A 357 23.42 17.98 16.03
N MET A 358 23.23 16.88 15.31
CA MET A 358 23.76 15.57 15.70
C MET A 358 25.29 15.57 15.70
N THR A 359 25.90 16.21 14.69
CA THR A 359 27.35 16.38 14.60
C THR A 359 27.89 17.19 15.77
N MET A 360 27.23 18.28 16.15
CA MET A 360 27.62 19.13 17.27
C MET A 360 27.42 18.43 18.62
N LYS A 361 26.33 17.67 18.80
CA LYS A 361 26.05 16.85 20.00
C LYS A 361 27.12 15.78 20.19
N ASN A 362 27.39 14.99 19.14
CA ASN A 362 28.36 13.89 19.18
C ASN A 362 29.79 14.38 19.47
N ARG A 363 30.14 15.56 18.97
CA ARG A 363 31.44 16.20 19.24
C ARG A 363 31.44 17.08 20.49
N THR A 364 30.34 17.08 21.24
CA THR A 364 30.14 17.76 22.54
C THR A 364 30.28 19.29 22.48
N PHE A 365 29.96 19.93 21.36
CA PHE A 365 30.00 21.40 21.23
C PHE A 365 28.82 22.08 21.94
N TRP A 366 28.91 22.20 23.26
CA TRP A 366 27.88 22.80 24.13
C TRP A 366 28.44 23.98 24.92
N GLY A 367 27.68 25.07 25.02
CA GLY A 367 27.98 26.24 25.85
C GLY A 367 29.41 26.79 25.67
N PRO A 368 30.33 26.58 26.63
CA PRO A 368 31.71 27.07 26.51
C PRO A 368 32.55 26.37 25.43
N LYS A 369 32.18 25.15 25.00
CA LYS A 369 32.90 24.39 23.97
C LYS A 369 32.34 24.73 22.58
N LYS A 370 33.06 25.59 21.86
CA LYS A 370 32.63 26.16 20.57
C LYS A 370 33.38 25.59 19.38
N VAL A 371 32.82 25.75 18.18
CA VAL A 371 33.41 25.34 16.89
C VAL A 371 33.30 26.49 15.89
N ALA A 372 34.33 26.70 15.08
CA ALA A 372 34.28 27.69 14.01
C ALA A 372 33.31 27.23 12.91
N VAL A 373 32.51 28.15 12.35
CA VAL A 373 31.51 27.83 11.32
C VAL A 373 32.18 27.21 10.09
N SER A 374 33.34 27.72 9.69
CA SER A 374 34.15 27.18 8.59
C SER A 374 34.58 25.72 8.82
N THR A 375 34.92 25.38 10.06
CA THR A 375 35.32 24.01 10.43
C THR A 375 34.11 23.07 10.41
N LEU A 376 32.98 23.53 10.92
CA LEU A 376 31.74 22.77 10.91
C LEU A 376 31.28 22.49 9.47
N LYS A 377 31.28 23.52 8.61
CA LYS A 377 30.88 23.42 7.19
C LYS A 377 31.82 22.53 6.37
N ASN A 378 33.12 22.82 6.41
CA ASN A 378 34.06 22.23 5.46
C ASN A 378 34.62 20.87 5.89
N HIS A 379 34.57 20.53 7.19
CA HIS A 379 35.14 19.28 7.70
C HIS A 379 34.12 18.33 8.33
N PHE A 380 33.19 18.84 9.15
CA PHE A 380 32.28 17.97 9.89
C PHE A 380 30.94 17.76 9.20
N CYS A 381 30.51 18.70 8.36
CA CYS A 381 29.23 18.69 7.65
C CYS A 381 29.40 18.92 6.13
N SER A 382 30.54 18.49 5.56
CA SER A 382 30.95 18.80 4.17
C SER A 382 30.04 18.25 3.07
N GLY A 383 29.05 17.42 3.42
CA GLY A 383 28.05 16.86 2.50
C GLY A 383 26.66 17.52 2.58
N ILE A 384 26.50 18.62 3.30
CA ILE A 384 25.21 19.34 3.42
C ILE A 384 25.16 20.48 2.40
N ALA A 385 24.45 20.28 1.28
CA ALA A 385 24.34 21.27 0.21
C ALA A 385 23.66 22.59 0.66
N SER A 386 22.72 22.50 1.60
CA SER A 386 21.97 23.63 2.17
C SER A 386 22.56 24.17 3.48
N PHE A 387 23.83 23.89 3.79
CA PHE A 387 24.42 24.11 5.13
C PHE A 387 24.13 25.50 5.71
N ASP A 388 24.29 26.56 4.93
CA ASP A 388 24.10 27.93 5.42
C ASP A 388 22.64 28.22 5.77
N HIS A 389 21.69 27.70 5.00
CA HIS A 389 20.26 27.83 5.25
C HIS A 389 19.86 27.07 6.53
N SER A 390 20.31 25.82 6.62
CA SER A 390 20.08 24.95 7.77
C SER A 390 20.67 25.50 9.06
N LEU A 391 21.86 26.13 8.98
CA LEU A 391 22.49 26.76 10.14
C LEU A 391 21.71 28.00 10.61
N GLU A 392 21.20 28.79 9.68
CA GLU A 392 20.41 29.98 9.99
C GLU A 392 19.05 29.63 10.60
N GLU A 393 18.43 28.55 10.14
CA GLU A 393 17.21 28.00 10.72
C GLU A 393 17.42 27.61 12.20
N LEU A 394 18.51 26.91 12.52
CA LEU A 394 18.88 26.55 13.89
C LEU A 394 19.17 27.76 14.79
N ARG A 395 19.70 28.85 14.21
CA ARG A 395 19.90 30.13 14.91
C ARG A 395 18.58 30.82 15.20
N SER A 396 17.67 30.83 14.23
CA SER A 396 16.33 31.42 14.38
C SER A 396 15.53 30.76 15.51
N LEU A 397 15.74 29.44 15.69
CA LEU A 397 15.17 28.68 16.80
C LEU A 397 15.95 28.83 18.11
N GLY A 398 17.03 29.61 18.14
CA GLY A 398 17.89 29.81 19.31
C GLY A 398 18.51 28.53 19.84
N ILE A 399 18.72 27.52 18.99
CA ILE A 399 19.37 26.25 19.34
C ILE A 399 20.89 26.42 19.31
N ILE A 400 21.38 27.19 18.34
CA ILE A 400 22.78 27.55 18.20
C ILE A 400 22.98 28.96 18.75
N ILE A 401 24.03 29.12 19.56
CA ILE A 401 24.45 30.40 20.14
C ILE A 401 25.85 30.79 19.66
N GLY A 402 26.08 32.09 19.51
CA GLY A 402 27.32 32.68 18.99
C GLY A 402 27.24 33.02 17.50
N SER A 403 28.07 33.97 17.06
CA SER A 403 28.19 34.41 15.66
C SER A 403 29.26 33.62 14.90
N ASP A 404 30.46 33.50 15.48
CA ASP A 404 31.55 32.58 15.12
C ASP A 404 32.65 32.75 16.20
N PRO A 405 33.06 31.72 16.95
CA PRO A 405 32.62 30.33 16.92
C PRO A 405 31.27 30.10 17.61
N ILE A 406 30.61 29.01 17.23
CA ILE A 406 29.25 28.65 17.65
C ILE A 406 29.19 27.41 18.55
N SER A 407 28.12 27.25 19.32
CA SER A 407 27.86 26.07 20.17
C SER A 407 26.37 25.82 20.35
N LEU A 408 25.99 24.62 20.79
CA LEU A 408 24.62 24.32 21.22
C LEU A 408 24.29 25.00 22.56
N ASP A 409 23.07 25.51 22.68
CA ASP A 409 22.58 26.11 23.93
C ASP A 409 22.27 25.03 24.97
N LEU A 410 22.99 25.08 26.09
CA LEU A 410 22.78 24.19 27.24
C LEU A 410 21.36 24.29 27.81
N LYS A 411 20.72 25.46 27.74
CA LYS A 411 19.36 25.66 28.26
C LYS A 411 18.30 24.93 27.43
N LYS A 412 18.61 24.61 26.17
CA LYS A 412 17.74 23.87 25.26
C LYS A 412 18.11 22.41 25.12
N LYS A 413 18.98 21.87 25.98
CA LYS A 413 19.42 20.47 25.88
C LYS A 413 18.27 19.46 25.80
N PRO A 414 17.22 19.51 26.65
CA PRO A 414 16.08 18.58 26.55
C PRO A 414 15.35 18.71 25.20
N PHE A 415 15.12 19.94 24.74
CA PHE A 415 14.49 20.24 23.45
C PHE A 415 15.35 19.78 22.26
N ILE A 416 16.67 19.91 22.35
CA ILE A 416 17.60 19.42 21.34
C ILE A 416 17.59 17.89 21.31
N GLU A 417 17.55 17.23 22.46
CA GLU A 417 17.43 15.76 22.55
C GLU A 417 16.08 15.23 22.04
N GLU A 418 15.02 16.03 22.06
CA GLU A 418 13.74 15.71 21.41
C GLU A 418 13.77 15.90 19.88
N LEU A 419 14.71 16.67 19.34
CA LEU A 419 14.86 16.96 17.91
C LEU A 419 15.81 16.00 17.16
N ILE A 420 16.65 15.25 17.90
CA ILE A 420 17.69 14.31 17.41
C ILE A 420 17.91 13.13 18.35
#